data_AF-A0A1F7IY74-F1
#
_entry.id   AF-A0A1F7IY74-F1
#
_cell.length_a   1.000
_cell.length_b   1.000
_cell.length_c   1.000
_cell.angle_alpha   90.00
_cell.angle_beta   90.00
_cell.angle_gamma   90.00
#
_symmetry.space_group_name_H-M   'P 1'
#
loop_
_entity.id
_entity.type
_entity.pdbx_description
1 polymer ?
#
loop_
_entity_poly.entity_id
_entity_poly.type
_entity_poly.pdbx_seq_one_letter_code
_entity_poly.pdbx_strand_id
1 'polypeptide(L)'
;MRLEPTTTREEVIALNKARALVRNWAVPAIVALLGVICAVGFLHLVKPVRQDVGPYQAVKFSLRFGEGTILGFPPAGTIEFPTHTGPIGIKVQYDQLRLEGIERFAGLPNPLVALTTQAAEETEEGVYKLLVQSAVAGFAGAFIFSLIAWRNWKKVLAGTSLAVVAVAGATIVGWATYHPETAFNEPRYTGMLTAAPRLVGKLELRQNRLKHYQKQLQQIVAGGASLYLATGGLPEVTDGEITTILLVSDIHSQYSVYETVETLIDQFQVDAVIDAGDLTQWGLSFESRAFAGIGSLGVPYLFVKGNHDSETILDQVASIPNVVVLDKRPVDIVGLRILGGPDPLFTPDAQKRDEPEAEKAAVAAAGKELADIARADGRIDLAVVHNPIAAQPFAGIVPLVLAGHWHERELSTVDGTLIYDEGSSGGSGLYSLTNGAKPEPLQMSMLHFDTITHRLVAYDQVDITGLGQTGMTITREVVGSSE
;
A
#
# COMPACT_ATOMS: atom_id res chain seq x y z
N MET A 1 -13.35 -81.21 46.20
CA MET A 1 -13.17 -79.90 46.84
C MET A 1 -13.67 -78.84 45.87
N ARG A 2 -14.92 -78.39 46.01
CA ARG A 2 -15.48 -77.22 45.29
C ARG A 2 -15.99 -76.28 46.37
N LEU A 3 -15.30 -75.17 46.56
CA LEU A 3 -15.71 -74.10 47.45
C LEU A 3 -16.67 -73.20 46.66
N GLU A 4 -17.92 -73.12 47.09
CA GLU A 4 -18.84 -72.08 46.62
C GLU A 4 -18.58 -70.77 47.39
N PRO A 5 -18.58 -69.60 46.73
CA PRO A 5 -18.43 -68.33 47.42
C PRO A 5 -19.79 -67.87 47.98
N THR A 6 -19.94 -67.90 49.31
CA THR A 6 -21.06 -67.25 50.00
C THR A 6 -20.84 -65.74 50.03
N THR A 7 -21.33 -65.04 49.02
CA THR A 7 -21.49 -63.58 49.08
C THR A 7 -22.60 -63.25 50.07
N THR A 8 -22.28 -62.44 51.07
CA THR A 8 -23.22 -62.10 52.15
C THR A 8 -24.28 -61.11 51.65
N ARG A 9 -25.50 -61.20 52.18
CA ARG A 9 -26.64 -60.34 51.79
C ARG A 9 -26.31 -58.84 51.93
N GLU A 10 -25.42 -58.48 52.85
CA GLU A 10 -24.93 -57.11 53.05
C GLU A 10 -24.02 -56.64 51.92
N GLU A 11 -23.13 -57.51 51.41
CA GLU A 11 -22.29 -57.19 50.24
C GLU A 11 -23.14 -56.95 48.99
N VAL A 12 -24.21 -57.73 48.78
CA VAL A 12 -25.13 -57.53 47.64
C VAL A 12 -25.88 -56.19 47.75
N ILE A 13 -26.30 -55.79 48.95
CA ILE A 13 -26.97 -54.51 49.19
C ILE A 13 -25.99 -53.34 49.01
N ALA A 14 -24.75 -53.47 49.50
CA ALA A 14 -23.69 -52.48 49.30
C ALA A 14 -23.33 -52.32 47.81
N LEU A 15 -23.20 -53.43 47.08
CA LEU A 15 -22.94 -53.42 45.63
C LEU A 15 -24.09 -52.78 44.85
N ASN A 16 -25.35 -53.04 45.25
CA ASN A 16 -26.53 -52.43 44.61
C ASN A 16 -26.67 -50.94 44.94
N LYS A 17 -26.34 -50.50 46.17
CA LYS A 17 -26.26 -49.07 46.52
C LYS A 17 -25.13 -48.37 45.75
N ALA A 18 -23.96 -48.99 45.64
CA ALA A 18 -22.84 -48.47 44.85
C ALA A 18 -23.20 -48.38 43.36
N ARG A 19 -23.81 -49.43 42.78
CA ARG A 19 -24.33 -49.41 41.39
C ARG A 19 -25.42 -48.36 41.19
N ALA A 20 -26.29 -48.15 42.17
CA ALA A 20 -27.32 -47.10 42.12
C ALA A 20 -26.71 -45.70 42.22
N LEU A 21 -25.69 -45.50 43.04
CA LEU A 21 -24.94 -44.24 43.14
C LEU A 21 -24.21 -43.94 41.83
N VAL A 22 -23.46 -44.91 41.30
CA VAL A 22 -22.77 -44.80 40.01
C VAL A 22 -23.78 -44.54 38.89
N ARG A 23 -24.91 -45.25 38.84
CA ARG A 23 -25.95 -45.01 37.83
C ARG A 23 -26.62 -43.63 37.96
N ASN A 24 -26.79 -43.13 39.19
CA ASN A 24 -27.45 -41.85 39.45
C ASN A 24 -26.54 -40.65 39.24
N TRP A 25 -25.21 -40.81 39.32
CA TRP A 25 -24.26 -39.70 39.23
C TRP A 25 -23.26 -39.82 38.05
N ALA A 26 -22.76 -41.03 37.75
CA ALA A 26 -21.82 -41.22 36.64
C ALA A 26 -22.49 -41.09 35.27
N VAL A 27 -23.74 -41.55 35.12
CA VAL A 27 -24.46 -41.40 33.83
C VAL A 27 -24.74 -39.93 33.52
N PRO A 28 -25.29 -39.10 34.44
CA PRO A 28 -25.39 -37.66 34.20
C PRO A 28 -24.05 -36.96 33.94
N ALA A 29 -22.99 -37.35 34.66
CA ALA A 29 -21.66 -36.77 34.47
C ALA A 29 -21.06 -37.09 33.09
N ILE A 30 -21.19 -38.35 32.62
CA ILE A 30 -20.73 -38.76 31.29
C ILE A 30 -21.52 -38.05 30.20
N VAL A 31 -22.85 -37.94 30.34
CA VAL A 31 -23.67 -37.25 29.34
C VAL A 31 -23.41 -35.74 29.37
N ALA A 32 -23.14 -35.15 30.53
CA ALA A 32 -22.71 -33.76 30.61
C ALA A 32 -21.38 -33.53 29.89
N LEU A 33 -20.40 -34.42 30.10
CA LEU A 33 -19.11 -34.36 29.40
C LEU A 33 -19.29 -34.50 27.89
N LEU A 34 -20.11 -35.45 27.43
CA LEU A 34 -20.45 -35.59 26.01
C LEU A 34 -21.22 -34.38 25.47
N GLY A 35 -22.07 -33.76 26.29
CA GLY A 35 -22.77 -32.52 25.95
C GLY A 35 -21.81 -31.34 25.76
N VAL A 36 -20.78 -31.22 26.58
CA VAL A 36 -19.69 -30.24 26.41
C VAL A 36 -18.89 -30.55 25.14
N ILE A 37 -18.53 -31.81 24.89
CA ILE A 37 -17.83 -32.22 23.66
C ILE A 37 -18.66 -31.90 22.42
N CYS A 38 -19.97 -32.17 22.44
CA CYS A 38 -20.89 -31.83 21.35
C CYS A 38 -21.06 -30.32 21.20
N ALA A 39 -21.16 -29.55 22.29
CA ALA A 39 -21.21 -28.09 22.22
C ALA A 39 -19.94 -27.52 21.56
N VAL A 40 -18.77 -28.01 21.95
CA VAL A 40 -17.47 -27.65 21.35
C VAL A 40 -17.40 -28.11 19.88
N GLY A 41 -17.90 -29.31 19.56
CA GLY A 41 -18.02 -29.79 18.18
C GLY A 41 -18.91 -28.90 17.31
N PHE A 42 -20.01 -28.40 17.87
CA PHE A 42 -20.91 -27.46 17.20
C PHE A 42 -20.28 -26.08 16.98
N LEU A 43 -19.34 -25.65 17.82
CA LEU A 43 -18.57 -24.43 17.59
C LEU A 43 -17.76 -24.50 16.29
N HIS A 44 -17.32 -25.69 15.85
CA HIS A 44 -16.66 -25.86 14.54
C HIS A 44 -17.61 -25.75 13.34
N LEU A 45 -18.91 -25.89 13.56
CA LEU A 45 -19.94 -25.68 12.52
C LEU A 45 -20.33 -24.20 12.40
N VAL A 46 -19.88 -23.35 13.34
CA VAL A 46 -20.09 -21.90 13.28
C VAL A 46 -19.29 -21.38 12.09
N LYS A 47 -20.01 -20.97 11.04
CA LYS A 47 -19.40 -20.30 9.90
C LYS A 47 -18.70 -19.03 10.38
N PRO A 48 -17.49 -18.72 9.84
CA PRO A 48 -16.83 -17.46 10.14
C PRO A 48 -17.74 -16.27 9.82
N VAL A 49 -17.76 -15.28 10.72
CA VAL A 49 -18.40 -13.99 10.43
C VAL A 49 -17.52 -13.27 9.42
N ARG A 50 -18.15 -12.72 8.38
CA ARG A 50 -17.48 -11.89 7.38
C ARG A 50 -18.13 -10.52 7.38
N GLN A 51 -17.30 -9.50 7.51
CA GLN A 51 -17.72 -8.11 7.40
C GLN A 51 -16.52 -7.25 7.01
N ASP A 52 -16.79 -6.04 6.59
CA ASP A 52 -15.75 -5.08 6.25
C ASP A 52 -15.24 -4.39 7.52
N VAL A 53 -13.95 -4.06 7.54
CA VAL A 53 -13.28 -3.39 8.66
C VAL A 53 -12.28 -2.38 8.12
N GLY A 54 -12.55 -1.10 8.33
CA GLY A 54 -11.78 0.01 7.76
C GLY A 54 -11.65 -0.16 6.25
N PRO A 55 -10.42 -0.18 5.69
CA PRO A 55 -10.21 -0.37 4.26
C PRO A 55 -10.19 -1.84 3.81
N TYR A 56 -10.39 -2.80 4.73
CA TYR A 56 -10.34 -4.23 4.41
C TYR A 56 -11.73 -4.82 4.18
N GLN A 57 -11.88 -5.56 3.09
CA GLN A 57 -13.12 -6.25 2.76
C GLN A 57 -13.15 -7.69 3.30
N ALA A 58 -14.34 -8.14 3.68
CA ALA A 58 -14.64 -9.53 4.01
C ALA A 58 -13.70 -10.11 5.06
N VAL A 59 -13.32 -9.30 6.05
CA VAL A 59 -12.51 -9.70 7.20
C VAL A 59 -13.19 -10.86 7.90
N LYS A 60 -12.44 -11.95 8.09
CA LYS A 60 -12.95 -13.21 8.61
C LYS A 60 -12.70 -13.28 10.12
N PHE A 61 -13.78 -13.39 10.88
CA PHE A 61 -13.74 -13.60 12.33
C PHE A 61 -14.07 -15.06 12.62
N SER A 62 -13.22 -15.73 13.40
CA SER A 62 -13.37 -17.15 13.72
C SER A 62 -12.86 -17.46 15.12
N LEU A 63 -13.42 -18.51 15.73
CA LEU A 63 -12.93 -19.07 16.98
C LEU A 63 -11.83 -20.08 16.70
N ARG A 64 -10.87 -20.18 17.62
CA ARG A 64 -9.84 -21.21 17.65
C ARG A 64 -9.68 -21.75 19.06
N PHE A 65 -9.04 -22.91 19.18
CA PHE A 65 -8.56 -23.36 20.48
C PHE A 65 -7.27 -22.63 20.88
N GLY A 66 -7.10 -22.47 22.18
CA GLY A 66 -5.99 -21.73 22.78
C GLY A 66 -6.42 -20.35 23.25
N GLU A 67 -5.48 -19.59 23.79
CA GLU A 67 -5.74 -18.32 24.45
C GLU A 67 -5.43 -17.12 23.56
N GLY A 68 -6.00 -15.96 23.88
CA GLY A 68 -5.65 -14.70 23.25
C GLY A 68 -6.28 -14.45 21.88
N THR A 69 -5.82 -13.38 21.22
CA THR A 69 -6.36 -12.87 19.96
C THR A 69 -5.26 -12.85 18.90
N ILE A 70 -5.54 -13.36 17.70
CA ILE A 70 -4.62 -13.33 16.56
C ILE A 70 -5.22 -12.49 15.45
N LEU A 71 -4.50 -11.46 15.03
CA LEU A 71 -4.79 -10.70 13.82
C LEU A 71 -3.87 -11.20 12.70
N GLY A 72 -4.45 -11.67 11.61
CA GLY A 72 -3.72 -12.15 10.44
C GLY A 72 -3.84 -11.18 9.28
N PHE A 73 -2.71 -10.88 8.64
CA PHE A 73 -2.59 -10.01 7.47
C PHE A 73 -1.80 -10.74 6.38
N PRO A 74 -2.39 -11.69 5.64
CA PRO A 74 -1.66 -12.39 4.57
C PRO A 74 -1.28 -11.42 3.45
N PRO A 75 -0.06 -11.53 2.86
CA PRO A 75 1.04 -12.44 3.20
C PRO A 75 1.99 -11.91 4.29
N ALA A 76 1.78 -10.68 4.78
CA ALA A 76 2.68 -10.00 5.70
C ALA A 76 2.95 -10.76 7.01
N GLY A 77 1.96 -11.47 7.56
CA GLY A 77 2.13 -12.33 8.73
C GLY A 77 1.01 -12.18 9.74
N THR A 78 1.29 -12.47 11.01
CA THR A 78 0.32 -12.35 12.11
C THR A 78 0.85 -11.50 13.25
N ILE A 79 -0.08 -10.90 13.98
CA ILE A 79 0.14 -10.23 15.25
C ILE A 79 -0.69 -10.97 16.30
N GLU A 80 -0.02 -11.54 17.29
CA GLU A 80 -0.64 -12.29 18.38
C GLU A 80 -0.64 -11.43 19.64
N PHE A 81 -1.82 -11.27 20.24
CA PHE A 81 -2.04 -10.52 21.46
C PHE A 81 -2.46 -11.48 22.58
N PRO A 82 -1.75 -11.50 23.73
CA PRO A 82 -2.14 -12.29 24.90
C PRO A 82 -3.30 -11.61 25.65
N THR A 83 -4.45 -11.42 24.98
CA THR A 83 -5.56 -10.60 25.49
C THR A 83 -6.26 -11.20 26.70
N HIS A 84 -6.37 -12.52 26.77
CA HIS A 84 -7.07 -13.26 27.82
C HIS A 84 -6.54 -14.69 27.90
N THR A 85 -6.71 -15.35 29.03
CA THR A 85 -6.41 -16.77 29.23
C THR A 85 -7.69 -17.58 29.11
N GLY A 86 -7.65 -18.69 28.37
CA GLY A 86 -8.80 -19.55 28.21
C GLY A 86 -8.65 -20.60 27.12
N PRO A 87 -9.61 -21.54 27.02
CA PRO A 87 -9.56 -22.61 26.04
C PRO A 87 -9.94 -22.15 24.62
N ILE A 88 -10.55 -20.97 24.48
CA ILE A 88 -11.06 -20.42 23.21
C ILE A 88 -10.40 -19.07 22.97
N GLY A 89 -9.81 -18.93 21.79
CA GLY A 89 -9.16 -17.72 21.32
C GLY A 89 -9.85 -17.19 20.07
N ILE A 90 -9.55 -15.94 19.73
CA ILE A 90 -10.14 -15.24 18.60
C ILE A 90 -9.11 -15.14 17.48
N LYS A 91 -9.55 -15.39 16.24
CA LYS A 91 -8.74 -15.13 15.04
C LYS A 91 -9.52 -14.21 14.10
N VAL A 92 -8.91 -13.07 13.79
CA VAL A 92 -9.40 -12.09 12.81
C VAL A 92 -8.42 -12.07 11.64
N GLN A 93 -8.91 -12.26 10.42
CA GLN A 93 -8.07 -12.34 9.22
C GLN A 93 -8.46 -11.26 8.21
N TYR A 94 -7.54 -10.34 7.98
CA TYR A 94 -7.62 -9.21 7.05
C TYR A 94 -7.02 -9.66 5.70
N ASP A 95 -7.86 -10.00 4.73
CA ASP A 95 -7.40 -10.56 3.45
C ASP A 95 -7.24 -9.49 2.36
N GLN A 96 -8.29 -8.73 2.05
CA GLN A 96 -8.33 -7.87 0.87
C GLN A 96 -8.39 -6.39 1.26
N LEU A 97 -7.31 -5.65 1.00
CA LEU A 97 -7.29 -4.19 1.12
C LEU A 97 -7.91 -3.55 -0.13
N ARG A 98 -8.81 -2.59 0.04
CA ARG A 98 -9.42 -1.83 -1.06
C ARG A 98 -9.00 -0.37 -1.03
N LEU A 99 -8.58 0.15 -2.19
CA LEU A 99 -8.23 1.56 -2.38
C LEU A 99 -9.42 2.49 -2.07
N GLU A 100 -10.63 2.10 -2.49
CA GLU A 100 -11.90 2.78 -2.21
C GLU A 100 -12.10 3.03 -0.70
N GLY A 101 -11.74 2.02 0.12
CA GLY A 101 -11.83 2.10 1.57
C GLY A 101 -10.84 3.09 2.15
N ILE A 102 -9.68 3.28 1.53
CA ILE A 102 -8.65 4.25 1.95
C ILE A 102 -9.07 5.69 1.59
N GLU A 103 -9.61 5.90 0.38
CA GLU A 103 -10.06 7.22 -0.08
C GLU A 103 -11.20 7.80 0.77
N ARG A 104 -12.10 6.94 1.26
CA ARG A 104 -13.18 7.38 2.16
C ARG A 104 -12.65 8.13 3.39
N PHE A 105 -11.49 7.70 3.92
CA PHE A 105 -10.87 8.36 5.07
C PHE A 105 -9.97 9.53 4.66
N ALA A 106 -9.41 9.52 3.44
CA ALA A 106 -8.50 10.54 2.93
C ALA A 106 -9.05 11.97 3.04
N GLY A 107 -10.35 12.16 2.82
CA GLY A 107 -11.03 13.46 2.89
C GLY A 107 -11.27 14.01 4.31
N LEU A 108 -10.93 13.25 5.35
CA LEU A 108 -11.17 13.65 6.74
C LEU A 108 -10.01 14.50 7.31
N PRO A 109 -10.26 15.40 8.28
CA PRO A 109 -9.22 16.23 8.88
C PRO A 109 -8.08 15.44 9.52
N ASN A 110 -8.40 14.27 10.10
CA ASN A 110 -7.46 13.35 10.74
C ASN A 110 -7.70 11.91 10.22
N PRO A 111 -7.25 11.60 8.99
CA PRO A 111 -7.61 10.38 8.28
C PRO A 111 -7.16 9.12 9.03
N LEU A 112 -5.94 9.16 9.60
CA LEU A 112 -5.38 8.03 10.34
C LEU A 112 -6.16 7.73 11.62
N VAL A 113 -6.54 8.77 12.37
CA VAL A 113 -7.32 8.60 13.62
C VAL A 113 -8.72 8.08 13.30
N ALA A 114 -9.36 8.65 12.29
CA ALA A 114 -10.68 8.19 11.87
C ALA A 114 -10.66 6.72 11.41
N LEU A 115 -9.64 6.34 10.64
CA LEU A 115 -9.45 4.96 10.18
C LEU A 115 -9.22 4.01 11.35
N THR A 116 -8.33 4.35 12.30
CA THR A 116 -8.04 3.48 13.44
C THR A 116 -9.23 3.33 14.38
N THR A 117 -9.97 4.42 14.65
CA THR A 117 -11.18 4.38 15.47
C THR A 117 -12.27 3.55 14.81
N GLN A 118 -12.60 3.81 13.54
CA GLN A 118 -13.66 3.06 12.85
C GLN A 118 -13.29 1.58 12.68
N ALA A 119 -12.03 1.28 12.33
CA ALA A 119 -11.57 -0.10 12.23
C ALA A 119 -11.64 -0.83 13.57
N ALA A 120 -11.37 -0.14 14.69
CA ALA A 120 -11.51 -0.73 16.03
C ALA A 120 -12.98 -1.06 16.36
N GLU A 121 -13.90 -0.11 16.14
CA GLU A 121 -15.33 -0.29 16.36
C GLU A 121 -15.92 -1.41 15.50
N GLU A 122 -15.60 -1.43 14.20
CA GLU A 122 -16.05 -2.47 13.29
C GLU A 122 -15.46 -3.82 13.70
N THR A 123 -14.18 -3.90 14.08
CA THR A 123 -13.58 -5.15 14.60
C THR A 123 -14.31 -5.65 15.84
N GLU A 124 -14.63 -4.76 16.79
CA GLU A 124 -15.37 -5.10 18.00
C GLU A 124 -16.76 -5.66 17.65
N GLU A 125 -17.47 -5.03 16.72
CA GLU A 125 -18.77 -5.50 16.25
C GLU A 125 -18.67 -6.91 15.63
N GLY A 126 -17.62 -7.18 14.85
CA GLY A 126 -17.39 -8.48 14.22
C GLY A 126 -17.10 -9.57 15.23
N VAL A 127 -16.30 -9.27 16.26
CA VAL A 127 -16.05 -10.16 17.40
C VAL A 127 -17.34 -10.40 18.18
N TYR A 128 -18.13 -9.36 18.45
CA TYR A 128 -19.40 -9.49 19.16
C TYR A 128 -20.37 -10.41 18.42
N LYS A 129 -20.55 -10.21 17.10
CA LYS A 129 -21.37 -11.10 16.24
C LYS A 129 -20.89 -12.55 16.31
N LEU A 130 -19.58 -12.78 16.23
CA LEU A 130 -19.00 -14.12 16.33
C LEU A 130 -19.31 -14.76 17.68
N LEU A 131 -19.16 -14.02 18.79
CA LEU A 131 -19.43 -14.52 20.14
C LEU A 131 -20.90 -14.87 20.33
N VAL A 132 -21.82 -14.01 19.86
CA VAL A 132 -23.26 -14.27 19.92
C VAL A 132 -23.64 -15.49 19.08
N GLN A 133 -23.17 -15.56 17.84
CA GLN A 133 -23.44 -16.71 16.95
C GLN A 133 -22.90 -18.01 17.55
N SER A 134 -21.72 -17.96 18.19
CA SER A 134 -21.10 -19.10 18.85
C SER A 134 -21.86 -19.54 20.11
N ALA A 135 -22.34 -18.58 20.92
CA ALA A 135 -23.16 -18.87 22.09
C ALA A 135 -24.49 -19.53 21.70
N VAL A 136 -25.16 -19.02 20.67
CA VAL A 136 -26.41 -19.61 20.14
C VAL A 136 -26.17 -21.01 19.59
N ALA A 137 -25.11 -21.21 18.81
CA ALA A 137 -24.76 -22.53 18.27
C ALA A 137 -24.39 -23.54 19.35
N GLY A 138 -23.60 -23.12 20.35
CA GLY A 138 -23.23 -23.96 21.49
C GLY A 138 -24.45 -24.36 22.33
N PHE A 139 -25.36 -23.42 22.60
CA PHE A 139 -26.63 -23.70 23.28
C PHE A 139 -27.49 -24.68 22.48
N ALA A 140 -27.67 -24.44 21.17
CA ALA A 140 -28.45 -25.32 20.31
C ALA A 140 -27.85 -26.73 20.24
N GLY A 141 -26.52 -26.84 20.11
CA GLY A 141 -25.80 -28.12 20.12
C GLY A 141 -25.98 -28.88 21.42
N ALA A 142 -25.82 -28.22 22.57
CA ALA A 142 -26.04 -28.82 23.89
C ALA A 142 -27.49 -29.27 24.09
N PHE A 143 -28.46 -28.46 23.64
CA PHE A 143 -29.88 -28.76 23.75
C PHE A 143 -30.29 -29.95 22.87
N ILE A 144 -29.88 -29.95 21.59
CA ILE A 144 -30.14 -31.04 20.64
C ILE A 144 -29.50 -32.34 21.14
N PHE A 145 -28.25 -32.28 21.60
CA PHE A 145 -27.58 -33.46 22.16
C PHE A 145 -28.33 -34.00 23.38
N SER A 146 -28.74 -33.11 24.30
CA SER A 146 -29.48 -33.50 25.50
C SER A 146 -30.84 -34.11 25.18
N LEU A 147 -31.54 -33.59 24.16
CA LEU A 147 -32.80 -34.16 23.64
C LEU A 147 -32.62 -35.57 23.06
N ILE A 148 -31.53 -35.80 22.33
CA ILE A 148 -31.22 -37.12 21.74
C ILE A 148 -30.82 -38.10 22.85
N ALA A 149 -29.96 -37.68 23.77
CA ALA A 149 -29.46 -38.51 24.86
C ALA A 149 -30.57 -38.88 25.87
N TRP A 150 -31.52 -37.97 26.11
CA TRP A 150 -32.60 -38.17 27.07
C TRP A 150 -33.97 -37.76 26.53
N ARG A 151 -34.91 -38.72 26.52
CA ARG A 151 -36.33 -38.49 26.19
C ARG A 151 -37.14 -37.86 27.34
N ASN A 152 -36.49 -37.24 28.32
CA ASN A 152 -37.12 -36.67 29.52
C ASN A 152 -36.68 -35.22 29.73
N TRP A 153 -37.63 -34.28 29.63
CA TRP A 153 -37.39 -32.84 29.64
C TRP A 153 -36.61 -32.34 30.87
N LYS A 154 -36.80 -32.95 32.06
CA LYS A 154 -36.07 -32.56 33.27
C LYS A 154 -34.57 -32.86 33.16
N LYS A 155 -34.21 -33.97 32.49
CA LYS A 155 -32.82 -34.35 32.25
C LYS A 155 -32.20 -33.53 31.12
N VAL A 156 -33.00 -33.21 30.09
CA VAL A 156 -32.61 -32.31 29.01
C VAL A 156 -32.24 -30.94 29.55
N LEU A 157 -33.08 -30.37 30.42
CA LEU A 157 -32.77 -29.12 31.11
C LEU A 157 -31.50 -29.23 31.93
N ALA A 158 -31.37 -30.25 32.78
CA ALA A 158 -30.18 -30.39 33.63
C ALA A 158 -28.87 -30.47 32.82
N GLY A 159 -28.85 -31.22 31.71
CA GLY A 159 -27.69 -31.31 30.83
C GLY A 159 -27.39 -30.01 30.08
N THR A 160 -28.43 -29.36 29.56
CA THR A 160 -28.28 -28.08 28.85
C THR A 160 -27.80 -26.99 29.81
N SER A 161 -28.35 -26.92 31.03
CA SER A 161 -27.91 -25.99 32.07
C SER A 161 -26.45 -26.20 32.46
N LEU A 162 -25.98 -27.44 32.55
CA LEU A 162 -24.58 -27.73 32.87
C LEU A 162 -23.62 -27.30 31.74
N ALA A 163 -24.00 -27.51 30.47
CA ALA A 163 -23.24 -27.01 29.33
C ALA A 163 -23.22 -25.47 29.30
N VAL A 164 -24.34 -24.81 29.60
CA VAL A 164 -24.41 -23.34 29.73
C VAL A 164 -23.49 -22.86 30.85
N VAL A 165 -23.48 -23.52 32.02
CA VAL A 165 -22.59 -23.17 33.13
C VAL A 165 -21.13 -23.35 32.74
N ALA A 166 -20.78 -24.41 31.98
CA ALA A 166 -19.42 -24.63 31.51
C ALA A 166 -18.97 -23.53 30.53
N VAL A 167 -19.81 -23.18 29.55
CA VAL A 167 -19.53 -22.09 28.60
C VAL A 167 -19.45 -20.75 29.32
N ALA A 168 -20.41 -20.43 30.19
CA ALA A 168 -20.40 -19.21 30.99
C ALA A 168 -19.16 -19.13 31.89
N GLY A 169 -18.75 -20.25 32.49
CA GLY A 169 -17.51 -20.33 33.27
C GLY A 169 -16.27 -20.02 32.43
N ALA A 170 -16.16 -20.59 31.23
CA ALA A 170 -15.07 -20.28 30.31
C ALA A 170 -15.07 -18.81 29.86
N THR A 171 -16.25 -18.24 29.59
CA THR A 171 -16.42 -16.82 29.26
C THR A 171 -16.03 -15.92 30.43
N ILE A 172 -16.44 -16.26 31.67
CA ILE A 172 -16.08 -15.51 32.87
C ILE A 172 -14.57 -15.55 33.11
N VAL A 173 -13.91 -16.69 32.91
CA VAL A 173 -12.45 -16.79 33.02
C VAL A 173 -11.77 -15.92 31.96
N GLY A 174 -12.23 -15.99 30.71
CA GLY A 174 -11.73 -15.13 29.63
C GLY A 174 -11.92 -13.64 29.94
N TRP A 175 -13.09 -13.26 30.45
CA TRP A 175 -13.40 -11.88 30.82
C TRP A 175 -12.59 -11.39 32.04
N ALA A 176 -12.47 -12.21 33.08
CA ALA A 176 -11.70 -11.87 34.28
C ALA A 176 -10.19 -11.78 34.02
N THR A 177 -9.70 -12.43 32.96
CA THR A 177 -8.31 -12.37 32.52
C THR A 177 -8.10 -11.41 31.35
N TYR A 178 -9.16 -10.73 30.89
CA TYR A 178 -9.09 -9.80 29.77
C TYR A 178 -8.41 -8.49 30.19
N HIS A 179 -7.16 -8.30 29.73
CA HIS A 179 -6.36 -7.10 30.01
C HIS A 179 -5.87 -6.50 28.71
N PRO A 180 -6.73 -5.76 27.98
CA PRO A 180 -6.40 -5.25 26.65
C PRO A 180 -5.18 -4.31 26.70
N GLU A 181 -5.15 -3.39 27.65
CA GLU A 181 -4.14 -2.35 27.75
C GLU A 181 -2.72 -2.85 28.05
N THR A 182 -2.54 -4.01 28.67
CA THR A 182 -1.22 -4.66 28.77
C THR A 182 -0.94 -5.57 27.58
N ALA A 183 -1.95 -6.26 27.07
CA ALA A 183 -1.80 -7.16 25.92
C ALA A 183 -1.36 -6.44 24.64
N PHE A 184 -1.76 -5.17 24.45
CA PHE A 184 -1.32 -4.36 23.32
C PHE A 184 0.13 -3.84 23.43
N ASN A 185 0.76 -3.92 24.61
CA ASN A 185 2.13 -3.46 24.82
C ASN A 185 3.18 -4.53 24.48
N GLU A 186 2.82 -5.81 24.56
CA GLU A 186 3.72 -6.94 24.27
C GLU A 186 3.19 -7.88 23.17
N PRO A 187 2.85 -7.37 21.97
CA PRO A 187 2.42 -8.22 20.87
C PRO A 187 3.55 -9.07 20.32
N ARG A 188 3.22 -10.32 19.95
CA ARG A 188 4.14 -11.20 19.24
C ARG A 188 3.88 -11.13 17.74
N TYR A 189 4.90 -10.72 17.00
CA TYR A 189 4.86 -10.62 15.55
C TYR A 189 5.44 -11.88 14.91
N THR A 190 4.86 -12.30 13.78
CA THR A 190 5.41 -13.38 12.95
C THR A 190 5.50 -12.95 11.48
N GLY A 191 6.26 -13.69 10.67
CA GLY A 191 6.43 -13.37 9.26
C GLY A 191 7.18 -12.06 9.03
N MET A 192 6.79 -11.32 7.99
CA MET A 192 7.39 -10.03 7.61
C MET A 192 7.07 -8.93 8.64
N LEU A 193 5.97 -9.07 9.39
CA LEU A 193 5.58 -8.13 10.45
C LEU A 193 6.56 -8.11 11.63
N THR A 194 7.48 -9.07 11.75
CA THR A 194 8.54 -9.08 12.77
C THR A 194 9.42 -7.81 12.72
N ALA A 195 9.53 -7.18 11.55
CA ALA A 195 10.26 -5.93 11.38
C ALA A 195 9.46 -4.68 11.81
N ALA A 196 8.13 -4.77 11.96
CA ALA A 196 7.25 -3.62 12.14
C ALA A 196 7.56 -2.73 13.36
N PRO A 197 7.83 -3.27 14.58
CA PRO A 197 8.15 -2.43 15.73
C PRO A 197 9.42 -1.57 15.54
N ARG A 198 10.40 -2.11 14.80
CA ARG A 198 11.64 -1.39 14.45
C ARG A 198 11.40 -0.26 13.46
N LEU A 199 10.32 -0.33 12.68
CA LEU A 199 9.90 0.72 11.75
C LEU A 199 9.10 1.82 12.47
N VAL A 200 8.24 1.46 13.43
CA VAL A 200 7.42 2.42 14.21
C VAL A 200 8.26 3.28 15.15
N GLY A 201 9.20 2.69 15.89
CA GLY A 201 10.15 3.47 16.71
C GLY A 201 11.06 4.40 15.91
N LYS A 202 11.22 4.14 14.60
CA LYS A 202 11.95 5.03 13.67
C LYS A 202 11.08 6.15 13.10
N LEU A 203 9.75 6.09 13.20
CA LEU A 203 8.84 7.07 12.60
C LEU A 203 8.80 8.41 13.36
N GLU A 204 8.83 8.38 14.70
CA GLU A 204 8.94 9.62 15.51
C GLU A 204 10.33 10.28 15.38
N LEU A 205 11.39 9.46 15.33
CA LEU A 205 12.75 9.92 15.01
C LEU A 205 12.88 10.40 13.54
N ARG A 206 11.97 9.99 12.64
CA ARG A 206 11.96 10.35 11.22
C ARG A 206 11.42 11.74 10.94
N GLN A 207 10.44 12.27 11.68
CA GLN A 207 9.95 13.63 11.39
C GLN A 207 11.06 14.68 11.59
N ASN A 208 11.83 14.55 12.67
CA ASN A 208 13.00 15.40 12.89
C ASN A 208 14.12 15.08 11.89
N ARG A 209 14.38 13.81 11.56
CA ARG A 209 15.39 13.45 10.53
C ARG A 209 15.00 13.87 9.11
N LEU A 210 13.72 13.87 8.76
CA LEU A 210 13.22 14.27 7.44
C LEU A 210 13.42 15.76 7.23
N LYS A 211 13.13 16.58 8.24
CA LYS A 211 13.46 18.02 8.23
C LYS A 211 14.97 18.27 8.13
N HIS A 212 15.78 17.48 8.83
CA HIS A 212 17.24 17.57 8.73
C HIS A 212 17.75 17.08 7.36
N TYR A 213 17.14 16.03 6.80
CA TYR A 213 17.45 15.47 5.50
C TYR A 213 17.09 16.45 4.38
N GLN A 214 15.90 17.06 4.43
CA GLN A 214 15.48 18.14 3.52
C GLN A 214 16.50 19.28 3.52
N LYS A 215 16.86 19.78 4.72
CA LYS A 215 17.86 20.84 4.84
C LYS A 215 19.24 20.42 4.33
N GLN A 216 19.64 19.17 4.55
CA GLN A 216 20.91 18.63 4.04
C GLN A 216 20.89 18.47 2.51
N LEU A 217 19.79 18.00 1.93
CA LEU A 217 19.61 17.91 0.49
C LEU A 217 19.69 19.28 -0.15
N GLN A 218 18.98 20.28 0.37
CA GLN A 218 19.07 21.67 -0.12
C GLN A 218 20.52 22.18 -0.10
N GLN A 219 21.26 21.93 0.99
CA GLN A 219 22.66 22.33 1.09
C GLN A 219 23.58 21.58 0.11
N ILE A 220 23.32 20.30 -0.12
CA ILE A 220 24.06 19.48 -1.10
C ILE A 220 23.78 19.98 -2.51
N VAL A 221 22.52 20.25 -2.85
CA VAL A 221 22.11 20.72 -4.17
C VAL A 221 22.66 22.12 -4.44
N ALA A 222 22.46 23.07 -3.52
CA ALA A 222 22.97 24.43 -3.66
C ALA A 222 24.51 24.46 -3.72
N GLY A 223 25.19 23.64 -2.91
CA GLY A 223 26.65 23.52 -2.92
C GLY A 223 27.18 22.87 -4.21
N GLY A 224 26.52 21.82 -4.68
CA GLY A 224 26.86 21.12 -5.93
C GLY A 224 26.67 22.02 -7.16
N ALA A 225 25.53 22.71 -7.24
CA ALA A 225 25.25 23.69 -8.27
C ALA A 225 26.28 24.83 -8.28
N SER A 226 26.59 25.39 -7.11
CA SER A 226 27.61 26.44 -6.98
C SER A 226 28.99 25.99 -7.48
N LEU A 227 29.38 24.76 -7.15
CA LEU A 227 30.66 24.20 -7.60
C LEU A 227 30.68 23.98 -9.11
N TYR A 228 29.61 23.41 -9.67
CA TYR A 228 29.45 23.18 -11.10
C TYR A 228 29.57 24.49 -11.89
N LEU A 229 28.82 25.53 -11.47
CA LEU A 229 28.88 26.86 -12.07
C LEU A 229 30.27 27.51 -11.91
N ALA A 230 30.90 27.39 -10.74
CA ALA A 230 32.22 27.97 -10.48
C ALA A 230 33.36 27.32 -11.29
N THR A 231 33.21 26.04 -11.67
CA THR A 231 34.17 25.35 -12.55
C THR A 231 34.05 25.74 -14.02
N GLY A 232 33.15 26.68 -14.36
CA GLY A 232 32.89 27.08 -15.74
C GLY A 232 32.25 25.96 -16.53
N GLY A 233 31.44 25.11 -15.87
CA GLY A 233 30.89 23.88 -16.41
C GLY A 233 29.86 24.13 -17.50
N LEU A 234 30.27 24.66 -18.64
CA LEU A 234 29.58 24.55 -19.93
C LEU A 234 30.72 24.58 -20.97
N PRO A 235 30.93 23.52 -21.79
CA PRO A 235 31.38 23.78 -23.16
C PRO A 235 30.43 24.83 -23.75
N GLU A 236 30.90 25.87 -24.44
CA GLU A 236 30.01 26.76 -25.18
C GLU A 236 29.22 25.90 -26.17
N VAL A 237 27.97 25.57 -25.81
CA VAL A 237 27.15 24.64 -26.59
C VAL A 237 26.69 25.33 -27.88
N THR A 238 26.50 26.66 -27.84
CA THR A 238 26.16 27.50 -28.98
C THR A 238 26.44 28.98 -28.68
N ASP A 239 26.65 29.81 -29.71
CA ASP A 239 26.62 31.28 -29.63
C ASP A 239 25.18 31.86 -29.42
N GLY A 240 24.15 30.99 -29.42
CA GLY A 240 22.73 31.34 -29.35
C GLY A 240 22.14 31.36 -27.94
N GLU A 241 20.94 31.96 -27.82
CA GLU A 241 20.14 31.95 -26.59
C GLU A 241 19.53 30.55 -26.37
N ILE A 242 19.55 30.07 -25.12
CA ILE A 242 19.14 28.71 -24.73
C ILE A 242 17.89 28.77 -23.87
N THR A 243 16.94 27.88 -24.14
CA THR A 243 15.84 27.54 -23.24
C THR A 243 16.19 26.28 -22.45
N THR A 244 16.05 26.32 -21.13
CA THR A 244 16.34 25.19 -20.24
C THR A 244 15.05 24.61 -19.66
N ILE A 245 14.83 23.31 -19.87
CA ILE A 245 13.68 22.58 -19.33
C ILE A 245 14.16 21.55 -18.32
N LEU A 246 13.57 21.51 -17.14
CA LEU A 246 13.79 20.43 -16.18
C LEU A 246 12.82 19.29 -16.46
N LEU A 247 13.34 18.11 -16.76
CA LEU A 247 12.59 16.86 -16.87
C LEU A 247 12.60 16.13 -15.52
N VAL A 248 11.41 15.81 -15.04
CA VAL A 248 11.18 14.95 -13.87
C VAL A 248 10.21 13.83 -14.25
N SER A 249 10.29 12.72 -13.53
CA SER A 249 9.36 11.59 -13.69
C SER A 249 9.33 10.74 -12.43
N ASP A 250 8.27 9.94 -12.25
CA ASP A 250 8.19 8.87 -11.25
C ASP A 250 8.51 9.37 -9.83
N ILE A 251 7.91 10.52 -9.48
CA ILE A 251 8.05 11.16 -8.16
C ILE A 251 7.45 10.27 -7.06
N HIS A 252 6.39 9.52 -7.37
CA HIS A 252 5.74 8.55 -6.47
C HIS A 252 5.52 9.05 -5.04
N SER A 253 4.86 10.20 -4.93
CA SER A 253 4.51 10.82 -3.66
C SER A 253 5.72 11.16 -2.77
N GLN A 254 6.88 11.46 -3.38
CA GLN A 254 8.05 11.98 -2.66
C GLN A 254 7.87 13.45 -2.27
N TYR A 255 7.51 13.70 -1.01
CA TYR A 255 7.17 15.03 -0.48
C TYR A 255 8.31 16.06 -0.50
N SER A 256 9.58 15.65 -0.61
CA SER A 256 10.73 16.56 -0.56
C SER A 256 11.29 16.96 -1.92
N VAL A 257 10.72 16.45 -3.02
CA VAL A 257 11.30 16.67 -4.36
C VAL A 257 11.18 18.13 -4.81
N TYR A 258 10.09 18.80 -4.50
CA TYR A 258 9.80 20.13 -5.04
C TYR A 258 10.72 21.23 -4.48
N GLU A 259 11.26 21.09 -3.27
CA GLU A 259 12.31 22.00 -2.77
C GLU A 259 13.61 21.87 -3.57
N THR A 260 13.91 20.66 -4.04
CA THR A 260 15.06 20.40 -4.92
C THR A 260 14.82 21.00 -6.30
N VAL A 261 13.62 20.78 -6.85
CA VAL A 261 13.19 21.37 -8.13
C VAL A 261 13.26 22.89 -8.09
N GLU A 262 12.73 23.52 -7.04
CA GLU A 262 12.82 24.98 -6.81
C GLU A 262 14.28 25.45 -6.80
N THR A 263 15.17 24.74 -6.09
CA THR A 263 16.60 25.07 -6.07
C THR A 263 17.23 24.96 -7.47
N LEU A 264 16.89 23.92 -8.24
CA LEU A 264 17.40 23.77 -9.61
C LEU A 264 16.88 24.88 -10.53
N ILE A 265 15.61 25.25 -10.40
CA ILE A 265 15.01 26.36 -11.15
C ILE A 265 15.78 27.65 -10.87
N ASP A 266 15.98 28.00 -9.60
CA ASP A 266 16.66 29.23 -9.21
C ASP A 266 18.13 29.25 -9.64
N GLN A 267 18.86 28.15 -9.45
CA GLN A 267 20.31 28.11 -9.71
C GLN A 267 20.65 28.02 -11.21
N PHE A 268 19.86 27.29 -11.98
CA PHE A 268 20.12 27.03 -13.40
C PHE A 268 19.22 27.81 -14.35
N GLN A 269 18.35 28.68 -13.82
CA GLN A 269 17.42 29.50 -14.61
C GLN A 269 16.57 28.63 -15.53
N VAL A 270 15.97 27.58 -14.96
CA VAL A 270 15.06 26.70 -15.69
C VAL A 270 13.82 27.49 -16.10
N ASP A 271 13.40 27.39 -17.35
CA ASP A 271 12.28 28.13 -17.92
C ASP A 271 10.94 27.41 -17.77
N ALA A 272 10.96 26.07 -17.72
CA ALA A 272 9.78 25.23 -17.51
C ALA A 272 10.15 23.87 -16.91
N VAL A 273 9.18 23.22 -16.25
CA VAL A 273 9.30 21.83 -15.81
C VAL A 273 8.39 20.96 -16.67
N ILE A 274 8.90 19.82 -17.15
CA ILE A 274 8.10 18.75 -17.76
C ILE A 274 8.14 17.56 -16.80
N ASP A 275 6.95 17.12 -16.39
CA ASP A 275 6.73 15.93 -15.58
C ASP A 275 6.13 14.83 -16.45
N ALA A 276 6.91 13.76 -16.64
CA ALA A 276 6.54 12.61 -17.45
C ALA A 276 5.60 11.61 -16.74
N GLY A 277 5.06 11.95 -15.56
CA GLY A 277 3.99 11.21 -14.90
C GLY A 277 4.46 10.35 -13.73
N ASP A 278 3.53 9.58 -13.17
CA ASP A 278 3.71 8.80 -11.93
C ASP A 278 4.09 9.68 -10.74
N LEU A 279 3.34 10.77 -10.63
CA LEU A 279 3.47 11.73 -9.56
C LEU A 279 3.00 11.13 -8.21
N THR A 280 2.01 10.25 -8.25
CA THR A 280 1.50 9.51 -7.09
C THR A 280 1.93 8.04 -7.06
N GLN A 281 1.83 7.39 -5.90
CA GLN A 281 2.13 5.97 -5.75
C GLN A 281 0.87 5.10 -5.92
N TRP A 282 -0.30 5.59 -5.49
CA TRP A 282 -1.54 4.82 -5.50
C TRP A 282 -2.70 5.52 -6.22
N GLY A 283 -2.50 6.75 -6.70
CA GLY A 283 -3.55 7.53 -7.36
C GLY A 283 -4.65 8.00 -6.41
N LEU A 284 -4.38 8.07 -5.10
CA LEU A 284 -5.40 8.38 -4.08
C LEU A 284 -5.36 9.85 -3.66
N SER A 285 -6.53 10.42 -3.40
CA SER A 285 -6.67 11.85 -3.11
C SER A 285 -5.88 12.38 -1.90
N PHE A 286 -5.51 11.54 -0.93
CA PHE A 286 -4.65 11.97 0.19
C PHE A 286 -3.22 12.29 -0.25
N GLU A 287 -2.78 11.75 -1.39
CA GLU A 287 -1.45 11.97 -1.95
C GLU A 287 -1.30 13.38 -2.52
N SER A 288 -2.38 14.16 -2.59
CA SER A 288 -2.37 15.55 -3.07
C SER A 288 -1.40 16.47 -2.35
N ARG A 289 -1.13 16.19 -1.08
CA ARG A 289 -0.13 16.92 -0.30
C ARG A 289 1.29 16.72 -0.82
N ALA A 290 1.59 15.62 -1.51
CA ALA A 290 2.91 15.35 -2.04
C ALA A 290 3.28 16.34 -3.16
N PHE A 291 2.30 16.82 -3.92
CA PHE A 291 2.49 17.73 -5.05
C PHE A 291 2.01 19.17 -4.80
N ALA A 292 1.71 19.51 -3.55
CA ALA A 292 1.30 20.87 -3.18
C ALA A 292 2.37 21.93 -3.49
N GLY A 293 3.64 21.53 -3.65
CA GLY A 293 4.76 22.42 -3.99
C GLY A 293 4.79 22.91 -5.44
N ILE A 294 4.05 22.29 -6.37
CA ILE A 294 4.07 22.68 -7.79
C ILE A 294 3.66 24.16 -7.96
N GLY A 295 2.64 24.59 -7.21
CA GLY A 295 2.09 25.94 -7.28
C GLY A 295 3.06 27.06 -6.93
N SER A 296 4.17 26.75 -6.23
CA SER A 296 5.17 27.74 -5.82
C SER A 296 6.41 27.80 -6.71
N LEU A 297 6.54 26.92 -7.70
CA LEU A 297 7.76 26.84 -8.54
C LEU A 297 7.99 28.06 -9.45
N GLY A 298 6.97 28.91 -9.67
CA GLY A 298 7.11 30.17 -10.41
C GLY A 298 7.27 30.03 -11.94
N VAL A 299 7.42 28.81 -12.46
CA VAL A 299 7.54 28.50 -13.90
C VAL A 299 6.37 27.60 -14.37
N PRO A 300 6.09 27.53 -15.68
CA PRO A 300 5.14 26.58 -16.23
C PRO A 300 5.52 25.13 -15.88
N TYR A 301 4.53 24.35 -15.46
CA TYR A 301 4.68 22.93 -15.12
C TYR A 301 3.82 22.08 -16.06
N LEU A 302 4.44 21.41 -17.02
CA LEU A 302 3.75 20.55 -17.96
C LEU A 302 3.66 19.15 -17.38
N PHE A 303 2.50 18.51 -17.50
CA PHE A 303 2.25 17.20 -16.89
C PHE A 303 1.55 16.25 -17.86
N VAL A 304 2.04 15.02 -17.96
CA VAL A 304 1.29 13.88 -18.53
C VAL A 304 0.89 12.92 -17.40
N LYS A 305 -0.31 12.36 -17.49
CA LYS A 305 -0.78 11.34 -16.53
C LYS A 305 0.06 10.07 -16.67
N GLY A 306 0.69 9.61 -15.59
CA GLY A 306 1.30 8.27 -15.56
C GLY A 306 0.29 7.16 -15.26
N ASN A 307 0.73 5.91 -15.19
CA ASN A 307 -0.15 4.77 -14.88
C ASN A 307 -0.44 4.61 -13.38
N HIS A 308 0.23 5.33 -12.49
CA HIS A 308 -0.10 5.42 -11.07
C HIS A 308 -1.02 6.58 -10.72
N ASP A 309 -1.19 7.54 -11.63
CA ASP A 309 -2.05 8.70 -11.44
C ASP A 309 -3.48 8.39 -11.88
N SER A 310 -4.44 8.62 -10.98
CA SER A 310 -5.87 8.47 -11.27
C SER A 310 -6.43 9.72 -11.95
N GLU A 311 -7.62 9.61 -12.54
CA GLU A 311 -8.36 10.78 -13.07
C GLU A 311 -8.58 11.85 -11.99
N THR A 312 -8.81 11.44 -10.74
CA THR A 312 -8.94 12.36 -9.60
C THR A 312 -7.65 13.15 -9.37
N ILE A 313 -6.49 12.50 -9.50
CA ILE A 313 -5.20 13.19 -9.39
C ILE A 313 -5.01 14.15 -10.57
N LEU A 314 -5.35 13.71 -11.78
CA LEU A 314 -5.28 14.56 -12.97
C LEU A 314 -6.09 15.84 -12.81
N ASP A 315 -7.33 15.75 -12.32
CA ASP A 315 -8.21 16.90 -12.04
C ASP A 315 -7.61 17.83 -10.97
N GLN A 316 -6.99 17.27 -9.92
CA GLN A 316 -6.35 18.04 -8.86
C GLN A 316 -5.11 18.77 -9.38
N VAL A 317 -4.26 18.10 -10.15
CA VAL A 317 -3.06 18.67 -10.76
C VAL A 317 -3.45 19.77 -11.75
N ALA A 318 -4.48 19.56 -12.57
CA ALA A 318 -5.02 20.56 -13.49
C ALA A 318 -5.59 21.81 -12.79
N SER A 319 -5.96 21.72 -11.51
CA SER A 319 -6.45 22.86 -10.73
C SER A 319 -5.34 23.80 -10.24
N ILE A 320 -4.06 23.40 -10.38
CA ILE A 320 -2.92 24.19 -9.93
C ILE A 320 -2.61 25.27 -10.98
N PRO A 321 -2.52 26.56 -10.61
CA PRO A 321 -2.53 27.66 -11.59
C PRO A 321 -1.42 27.67 -12.65
N ASN A 322 -0.23 27.17 -12.33
CA ASN A 322 0.92 27.12 -13.25
C ASN A 322 1.04 25.79 -14.01
N VAL A 323 0.09 24.88 -13.85
CA VAL A 323 0.12 23.57 -14.51
C VAL A 323 -0.55 23.62 -15.88
N VAL A 324 0.08 22.96 -16.85
CA VAL A 324 -0.48 22.66 -18.18
C VAL A 324 -0.52 21.16 -18.37
N VAL A 325 -1.71 20.57 -18.27
CA VAL A 325 -1.89 19.14 -18.56
C VAL A 325 -1.85 18.90 -20.07
N LEU A 326 -0.94 18.01 -20.50
CA LEU A 326 -0.80 17.61 -21.88
C LEU A 326 -1.81 16.50 -22.22
N ASP A 327 -2.90 16.90 -22.87
CA ASP A 327 -4.03 16.03 -23.22
C ASP A 327 -4.31 16.05 -24.72
N LYS A 328 -3.43 15.40 -25.49
CA LYS A 328 -3.55 15.13 -26.93
C LYS A 328 -3.72 16.38 -27.80
N ARG A 329 -3.28 17.53 -27.32
CA ARG A 329 -3.34 18.82 -28.03
C ARG A 329 -1.97 19.48 -27.97
N PRO A 330 -1.39 19.90 -29.11
CA PRO A 330 -0.15 20.65 -29.11
C PRO A 330 -0.32 21.98 -28.35
N VAL A 331 0.68 22.33 -27.56
CA VAL A 331 0.78 23.60 -26.83
C VAL A 331 2.12 24.25 -27.12
N ASP A 332 2.16 25.58 -27.14
CA ASP A 332 3.41 26.33 -27.30
C ASP A 332 3.81 26.88 -25.92
N ILE A 333 4.93 26.39 -25.37
CA ILE A 333 5.47 26.83 -24.07
C ILE A 333 6.96 27.11 -24.23
N VAL A 334 7.42 28.24 -23.69
CA VAL A 334 8.84 28.68 -23.75
C VAL A 334 9.46 28.60 -25.15
N GLY A 335 8.66 28.87 -26.19
CA GLY A 335 9.10 28.84 -27.58
C GLY A 335 9.04 27.47 -28.26
N LEU A 336 8.80 26.39 -27.52
CA LEU A 336 8.70 25.03 -28.05
C LEU A 336 7.25 24.61 -28.27
N ARG A 337 7.00 23.88 -29.37
CA ARG A 337 5.71 23.24 -29.64
C ARG A 337 5.70 21.81 -29.12
N ILE A 338 4.95 21.61 -28.05
CA ILE A 338 4.97 20.39 -27.23
C ILE A 338 3.65 19.63 -27.41
N LEU A 339 3.72 18.32 -27.63
CA LEU A 339 2.57 17.42 -27.63
C LEU A 339 2.73 16.36 -26.53
N GLY A 340 1.67 16.02 -25.83
CA GLY A 340 1.69 14.86 -24.96
C GLY A 340 0.29 14.30 -24.73
N GLY A 341 0.22 13.17 -24.05
CA GLY A 341 -1.05 12.54 -23.72
C GLY A 341 -0.93 11.60 -22.51
N PRO A 342 -2.07 11.29 -21.87
CA PRO A 342 -2.10 10.44 -20.69
C PRO A 342 -1.75 8.99 -21.03
N ASP A 343 -1.07 8.31 -20.10
CA ASP A 343 -0.98 6.85 -20.11
C ASP A 343 -2.39 6.25 -20.00
N PRO A 344 -2.79 5.32 -20.89
CA PRO A 344 -4.12 4.74 -20.88
C PRO A 344 -4.37 3.79 -19.70
N LEU A 345 -3.33 3.42 -18.93
CA LEU A 345 -3.41 2.47 -17.84
C LEU A 345 -3.60 3.15 -16.47
N PHE A 346 -4.11 2.37 -15.53
CA PHE A 346 -4.12 2.67 -14.10
C PHE A 346 -3.79 1.39 -13.32
N THR A 347 -2.52 1.23 -12.94
CA THR A 347 -1.95 -0.02 -12.38
C THR A 347 -2.01 -0.19 -10.85
N PRO A 348 -2.23 0.86 -10.01
CA PRO A 348 -2.41 0.67 -8.57
C PRO A 348 -3.59 -0.24 -8.21
N ASP A 349 -4.60 -0.32 -9.08
CA ASP A 349 -5.71 -1.25 -8.95
C ASP A 349 -5.30 -2.66 -9.38
N ALA A 350 -4.76 -3.43 -8.43
CA ALA A 350 -4.27 -4.79 -8.63
C ALA A 350 -5.35 -5.78 -9.15
N GLN A 351 -6.63 -5.39 -9.18
CA GLN A 351 -7.72 -6.26 -9.65
C GLN A 351 -7.74 -6.48 -11.17
N LYS A 352 -6.95 -5.73 -11.96
CA LYS A 352 -7.00 -5.75 -13.44
C LYS A 352 -5.83 -6.46 -14.14
N ARG A 353 -4.91 -7.08 -13.40
CA ARG A 353 -3.57 -7.51 -13.88
C ARG A 353 -3.49 -8.86 -14.63
N ASP A 354 -4.55 -9.32 -15.28
CA ASP A 354 -4.55 -10.66 -15.92
C ASP A 354 -4.10 -10.67 -17.40
N GLU A 355 -3.85 -9.51 -18.04
CA GLU A 355 -3.58 -9.44 -19.50
C GLU A 355 -2.43 -8.49 -19.91
N PRO A 356 -1.14 -8.83 -19.63
CA PRO A 356 0.01 -7.95 -19.92
C PRO A 356 0.18 -7.54 -21.40
N GLU A 357 -0.21 -8.40 -22.34
CA GLU A 357 -0.10 -8.10 -23.77
C GLU A 357 -1.18 -7.12 -24.24
N ALA A 358 -2.36 -7.14 -23.61
CA ALA A 358 -3.42 -6.17 -23.89
C ALA A 358 -3.03 -4.77 -23.37
N GLU A 359 -2.39 -4.70 -22.21
CA GLU A 359 -1.85 -3.46 -21.64
C GLU A 359 -0.83 -2.81 -22.57
N LYS A 360 0.19 -3.56 -23.04
CA LYS A 360 1.18 -3.06 -24.00
C LYS A 360 0.53 -2.57 -25.30
N ALA A 361 -0.45 -3.31 -25.81
CA ALA A 361 -1.16 -2.93 -27.03
C ALA A 361 -1.96 -1.63 -26.85
N ALA A 362 -2.57 -1.41 -25.69
CA ALA A 362 -3.27 -0.16 -25.37
C ALA A 362 -2.31 1.03 -25.32
N VAL A 363 -1.16 0.87 -24.67
CA VAL A 363 -0.11 1.91 -24.60
C VAL A 363 0.43 2.25 -25.99
N ALA A 364 0.76 1.24 -26.81
CA ALA A 364 1.22 1.44 -28.18
C ALA A 364 0.16 2.14 -29.06
N ALA A 365 -1.12 1.82 -28.87
CA ALA A 365 -2.23 2.47 -29.58
C ALA A 365 -2.35 3.96 -29.20
N ALA A 366 -2.20 4.31 -27.92
CA ALA A 366 -2.19 5.69 -27.45
C ALA A 366 -1.00 6.47 -28.05
N GLY A 367 0.19 5.88 -28.07
CA GLY A 367 1.36 6.47 -28.73
C GLY A 367 1.14 6.71 -30.22
N LYS A 368 0.50 5.76 -30.91
CA LYS A 368 0.18 5.91 -32.34
C LYS A 368 -0.80 7.05 -32.61
N GLU A 369 -1.81 7.21 -31.76
CA GLU A 369 -2.76 8.33 -31.86
C GLU A 369 -2.03 9.68 -31.76
N LEU A 370 -1.13 9.82 -30.78
CA LEU A 370 -0.34 11.04 -30.61
C LEU A 370 0.62 11.27 -31.80
N ALA A 371 1.27 10.22 -32.30
CA ALA A 371 2.12 10.29 -33.48
C ALA A 371 1.37 10.74 -34.73
N ASP A 372 0.12 10.31 -34.91
CA ASP A 372 -0.75 10.75 -36.00
C ASP A 372 -1.13 12.24 -35.87
N ILE A 373 -1.37 12.73 -34.64
CA ILE A 373 -1.57 14.16 -34.35
C ILE A 373 -0.31 14.95 -34.68
N ALA A 374 0.87 14.49 -34.24
CA ALA A 374 2.14 15.15 -34.51
C ALA A 374 2.44 15.25 -36.01
N ARG A 375 2.17 14.17 -36.76
CA ARG A 375 2.32 14.16 -38.22
C ARG A 375 1.38 15.13 -38.92
N ALA A 376 0.16 15.27 -38.42
CA ALA A 376 -0.82 16.20 -38.98
C ALA A 376 -0.47 17.67 -38.69
N ASP A 377 0.09 17.94 -37.51
CA ASP A 377 0.57 19.28 -37.13
C ASP A 377 1.85 19.67 -37.90
N GLY A 378 2.79 18.74 -38.03
CA GLY A 378 4.01 18.88 -38.84
C GLY A 378 5.11 19.75 -38.25
N ARG A 379 4.94 20.25 -37.01
CA ARG A 379 5.91 21.14 -36.34
C ARG A 379 6.10 20.84 -34.85
N ILE A 380 5.83 19.62 -34.40
CA ILE A 380 6.05 19.26 -33.00
C ILE A 380 7.56 19.18 -32.75
N ASP A 381 8.04 20.02 -31.84
CA ASP A 381 9.45 20.08 -31.42
C ASP A 381 9.73 19.00 -30.36
N LEU A 382 8.74 18.68 -29.53
CA LEU A 382 8.87 17.76 -28.41
C LEU A 382 7.58 16.99 -28.16
N ALA A 383 7.70 15.67 -28.00
CA ALA A 383 6.61 14.85 -27.50
C ALA A 383 6.87 14.39 -26.06
N VAL A 384 5.83 14.26 -25.25
CA VAL A 384 5.91 13.75 -23.87
C VAL A 384 4.90 12.62 -23.71
N VAL A 385 5.37 11.47 -23.26
CA VAL A 385 4.57 10.31 -22.88
C VAL A 385 5.07 9.80 -21.53
N HIS A 386 4.28 8.99 -20.84
CA HIS A 386 4.79 8.33 -19.63
C HIS A 386 5.56 7.06 -20.00
N ASN A 387 4.92 6.14 -20.72
CA ASN A 387 5.52 4.84 -21.04
C ASN A 387 6.33 4.88 -22.36
N PRO A 388 7.60 4.42 -22.38
CA PRO A 388 8.44 4.39 -23.58
C PRO A 388 7.88 3.55 -24.74
N ILE A 389 6.97 2.60 -24.47
CA ILE A 389 6.23 1.88 -25.52
C ILE A 389 5.42 2.86 -26.38
N ALA A 390 4.84 3.91 -25.77
CA ALA A 390 4.11 4.96 -26.47
C ALA A 390 5.03 5.96 -27.19
N ALA A 391 6.34 5.95 -26.92
CA ALA A 391 7.32 6.78 -27.62
C ALA A 391 7.69 6.19 -29.00
N GLN A 392 7.71 4.87 -29.15
CA GLN A 392 8.12 4.19 -30.39
C GLN A 392 7.37 4.65 -31.66
N PRO A 393 6.04 4.88 -31.64
CA PRO A 393 5.31 5.35 -32.81
C PRO A 393 5.72 6.74 -33.34
N PHE A 394 6.46 7.53 -32.55
CA PHE A 394 6.94 8.85 -32.95
C PHE A 394 8.23 8.83 -33.77
N ALA A 395 8.87 7.66 -33.93
CA ALA A 395 10.11 7.50 -34.68
C ALA A 395 10.02 8.12 -36.09
N GLY A 396 10.93 9.03 -36.40
CA GLY A 396 11.00 9.78 -37.66
C GLY A 396 9.93 10.87 -37.85
N ILE A 397 9.11 11.17 -36.83
CA ILE A 397 8.03 12.18 -36.90
C ILE A 397 8.41 13.45 -36.14
N VAL A 398 8.99 13.30 -34.95
CA VAL A 398 9.39 14.41 -34.06
C VAL A 398 10.87 14.26 -33.72
N PRO A 399 11.59 15.35 -33.38
CA PRO A 399 13.02 15.25 -33.11
C PRO A 399 13.32 14.66 -31.72
N LEU A 400 12.43 14.83 -30.73
CA LEU A 400 12.62 14.35 -29.36
C LEU A 400 11.29 13.87 -28.74
N VAL A 401 11.35 12.75 -28.03
CA VAL A 401 10.30 12.22 -27.18
C VAL A 401 10.85 12.04 -25.76
N LEU A 402 10.15 12.57 -24.77
CA LEU A 402 10.44 12.36 -23.34
C LEU A 402 9.51 11.28 -22.80
N ALA A 403 10.07 10.39 -21.99
CA ALA A 403 9.36 9.29 -21.33
C ALA A 403 9.83 9.13 -19.87
N GLY A 404 9.16 8.24 -19.14
CA GLY A 404 9.50 7.80 -17.79
C GLY A 404 9.14 6.31 -17.61
N HIS A 405 8.52 5.95 -16.47
CA HIS A 405 7.94 4.61 -16.19
C HIS A 405 8.94 3.52 -15.77
N TRP A 406 10.12 3.44 -16.40
CA TRP A 406 11.08 2.38 -16.05
C TRP A 406 11.97 2.72 -14.86
N HIS A 407 11.94 3.97 -14.38
CA HIS A 407 12.81 4.51 -13.33
C HIS A 407 14.30 4.46 -13.70
N GLU A 408 14.64 4.27 -14.97
CA GLU A 408 16.00 4.16 -15.47
C GLU A 408 16.22 5.21 -16.56
N ARG A 409 17.26 6.03 -16.42
CA ARG A 409 17.63 6.97 -17.48
C ARG A 409 18.22 6.25 -18.67
N GLU A 410 17.62 6.43 -19.83
CA GLU A 410 18.12 5.91 -21.10
C GLU A 410 17.87 6.91 -22.23
N LEU A 411 18.93 7.22 -22.99
CA LEU A 411 18.80 7.95 -24.25
C LEU A 411 19.00 6.96 -25.40
N SER A 412 18.03 6.89 -26.29
CA SER A 412 18.11 6.12 -27.52
C SER A 412 17.75 6.95 -28.74
N THR A 413 18.13 6.47 -29.93
CA THR A 413 17.77 7.12 -31.20
C THR A 413 17.12 6.09 -32.11
N VAL A 414 15.92 6.40 -32.60
CA VAL A 414 15.15 5.55 -33.52
C VAL A 414 14.70 6.40 -34.70
N ASP A 415 15.14 6.04 -35.91
CA ASP A 415 14.84 6.76 -37.16
C ASP A 415 15.08 8.29 -37.09
N GLY A 416 16.12 8.69 -36.34
CA GLY A 416 16.51 10.11 -36.16
C GLY A 416 15.72 10.85 -35.08
N THR A 417 14.74 10.20 -34.44
CA THR A 417 14.08 10.71 -33.23
C THR A 417 14.87 10.29 -32.00
N LEU A 418 15.20 11.24 -31.14
CA LEU A 418 15.73 10.97 -29.80
C LEU A 418 14.58 10.55 -28.88
N ILE A 419 14.79 9.49 -28.12
CA ILE A 419 13.87 9.06 -27.05
C ILE A 419 14.66 9.10 -25.75
N TYR A 420 14.29 10.03 -24.87
CA TYR A 420 14.90 10.22 -23.56
C TYR A 420 13.94 9.71 -22.49
N ASP A 421 14.28 8.57 -21.90
CA ASP A 421 13.61 8.02 -20.73
C ASP A 421 14.22 8.61 -19.47
N GLU A 422 13.41 9.24 -18.62
CA GLU A 422 13.85 9.82 -17.36
C GLU A 422 13.87 8.79 -16.23
N GLY A 423 14.82 8.97 -15.32
CA GLY A 423 14.90 8.14 -14.13
C GLY A 423 13.86 8.55 -13.09
N SER A 424 13.89 7.90 -11.95
CA SER A 424 12.96 8.25 -10.88
C SER A 424 13.43 9.49 -10.09
N SER A 425 12.73 10.61 -10.25
CA SER A 425 12.89 11.81 -9.42
C SER A 425 12.47 11.61 -7.96
N GLY A 426 11.70 10.55 -7.67
CA GLY A 426 11.31 10.15 -6.32
C GLY A 426 12.26 9.19 -5.58
N GLY A 427 13.29 8.68 -6.25
CA GLY A 427 14.16 7.59 -5.77
C GLY A 427 13.41 6.29 -5.42
N SER A 428 12.44 5.91 -6.27
CA SER A 428 11.50 4.79 -6.05
C SER A 428 10.57 4.97 -4.83
N GLY A 429 10.37 6.22 -4.39
CA GLY A 429 9.38 6.62 -3.38
C GLY A 429 9.47 5.87 -2.04
N LEU A 430 8.31 5.68 -1.39
CA LEU A 430 8.18 4.85 -0.16
C LEU A 430 8.43 3.36 -0.42
N TYR A 431 8.48 2.93 -1.68
CA TYR A 431 8.65 1.54 -2.09
C TYR A 431 10.03 0.99 -1.69
N SER A 432 11.10 1.80 -1.79
CA SER A 432 12.43 1.42 -1.30
C SER A 432 12.47 1.22 0.22
N LEU A 433 11.65 1.99 0.96
CA LEU A 433 11.60 1.95 2.43
C LEU A 433 10.81 0.76 2.99
N THR A 434 9.91 0.17 2.20
CA THR A 434 9.02 -0.93 2.63
C THR A 434 9.54 -2.30 2.22
N ASN A 435 10.27 -2.40 1.11
CA ASN A 435 10.77 -3.67 0.57
C ASN A 435 12.25 -3.96 0.84
N GLY A 436 12.95 -3.08 1.57
CA GLY A 436 14.37 -3.26 1.89
C GLY A 436 15.29 -3.16 0.68
N ALA A 437 14.79 -2.61 -0.44
CA ALA A 437 15.60 -2.23 -1.59
C ALA A 437 16.56 -1.09 -1.20
N LYS A 438 17.70 -1.02 -1.88
CA LYS A 438 18.63 0.11 -1.67
C LYS A 438 17.91 1.40 -2.10
N PRO A 439 18.07 2.51 -1.36
CA PRO A 439 17.64 3.82 -1.82
C PRO A 439 18.28 4.12 -3.17
N GLU A 440 17.45 4.38 -4.17
CA GLU A 440 17.93 4.84 -5.48
C GLU A 440 18.21 6.35 -5.42
N PRO A 441 19.18 6.86 -6.19
CA PRO A 441 19.40 8.29 -6.30
C PRO A 441 18.13 8.97 -6.84
N LEU A 442 17.91 10.23 -6.43
CA LEU A 442 16.94 11.06 -7.13
C LEU A 442 17.58 11.47 -8.46
N GLN A 443 16.88 11.18 -9.56
CA GLN A 443 17.35 11.49 -10.90
C GLN A 443 16.44 12.52 -11.56
N MET A 444 17.06 13.53 -12.15
CA MET A 444 16.41 14.56 -12.95
C MET A 444 17.35 14.92 -14.11
N SER A 445 16.80 15.52 -15.16
CA SER A 445 17.62 15.99 -16.28
C SER A 445 17.26 17.41 -16.68
N MET A 446 18.26 18.28 -16.86
CA MET A 446 18.04 19.60 -17.46
C MET A 446 18.35 19.51 -18.95
N LEU A 447 17.37 19.83 -19.78
CA LEU A 447 17.43 19.76 -21.23
C LEU A 447 17.61 21.17 -21.80
N HIS A 448 18.63 21.36 -22.64
CA HIS A 448 18.95 22.67 -23.21
C HIS A 448 18.59 22.70 -24.69
N PHE A 449 17.71 23.64 -25.06
CA PHE A 449 17.22 23.83 -26.42
C PHE A 449 17.73 25.14 -27.00
N ASP A 450 18.16 25.11 -28.25
CA ASP A 450 18.48 26.32 -29.00
C ASP A 450 17.18 27.04 -29.39
N THR A 451 17.06 28.31 -29.00
CA THR A 451 15.83 29.11 -29.19
C THR A 451 15.46 29.40 -30.64
N ILE A 452 16.39 29.23 -31.58
CA ILE A 452 16.17 29.51 -33.01
C ILE A 452 15.75 28.25 -33.76
N THR A 453 16.43 27.14 -33.49
CA THR A 453 16.24 25.86 -34.17
C THR A 453 15.30 24.92 -33.43
N HIS A 454 15.00 25.21 -32.17
CA HIS A 454 14.18 24.42 -31.25
C HIS A 454 14.71 23.00 -31.00
N ARG A 455 16.00 22.76 -31.31
CA ARG A 455 16.62 21.44 -31.14
C ARG A 455 17.30 21.34 -29.78
N LEU A 456 17.24 20.13 -29.21
CA LEU A 456 18.05 19.77 -28.05
C LEU A 456 19.53 19.81 -28.44
N VAL A 457 20.32 20.61 -27.72
CA VAL A 457 21.76 20.79 -27.97
C VAL A 457 22.63 20.17 -26.88
N ALA A 458 22.12 20.08 -25.66
CA ALA A 458 22.80 19.40 -24.55
C ALA A 458 21.78 19.00 -23.48
N TYR A 459 22.18 18.10 -22.59
CA TYR A 459 21.46 17.82 -21.36
C TYR A 459 22.43 17.59 -20.20
N ASP A 460 21.98 17.98 -19.02
CA ASP A 460 22.66 17.75 -17.75
C ASP A 460 21.90 16.73 -16.92
N GLN A 461 22.54 15.60 -16.67
CA GLN A 461 22.04 14.57 -15.78
C GLN A 461 22.36 14.92 -14.33
N VAL A 462 21.32 15.14 -13.54
CA VAL A 462 21.42 15.44 -12.11
C VAL A 462 21.16 14.16 -11.31
N ASP A 463 22.14 13.71 -10.54
CA ASP A 463 22.01 12.61 -9.59
C ASP A 463 22.19 13.12 -8.16
N ILE A 464 21.20 12.88 -7.32
CA ILE A 464 21.25 13.24 -5.90
C ILE A 464 21.21 11.96 -5.07
N THR A 465 22.34 11.63 -4.46
CA THR A 465 22.44 10.45 -3.60
C THR A 465 21.97 10.75 -2.18
N GLY A 466 21.08 9.90 -1.66
CA GLY A 466 20.52 9.98 -0.30
C GLY A 466 20.62 8.65 0.45
N LEU A 467 20.75 8.72 1.79
CA LEU A 467 20.89 7.60 2.74
C LEU A 467 22.26 6.87 2.74
N GLY A 468 23.34 7.63 2.92
CA GLY A 468 24.65 7.09 3.33
C GLY A 468 25.81 7.43 2.41
N GLN A 469 25.52 7.94 1.21
CA GLN A 469 26.46 8.65 0.34
C GLN A 469 25.94 10.08 0.21
N THR A 470 26.83 11.07 0.41
CA THR A 470 26.49 12.50 0.38
C THR A 470 27.09 13.10 -0.87
N GLY A 471 26.27 13.45 -1.85
CA GLY A 471 26.72 14.15 -3.04
C GLY A 471 25.62 14.35 -4.07
N MET A 472 25.71 15.47 -4.77
CA MET A 472 25.04 15.73 -6.04
C MET A 472 26.10 15.62 -7.13
N THR A 473 25.78 14.91 -8.21
CA THR A 473 26.60 14.87 -9.43
C THR A 473 25.78 15.50 -10.55
N ILE A 474 26.43 16.33 -11.36
CA ILE A 474 25.86 16.85 -12.61
C ILE A 474 26.80 16.43 -13.73
N THR A 475 26.27 15.68 -14.69
CA THR A 475 27.02 15.22 -15.87
C THR A 475 26.41 15.83 -17.11
N ARG A 476 27.20 16.62 -17.85
CA ARG A 476 26.77 17.21 -19.13
C ARG A 476 27.08 16.30 -20.29
N GLU A 477 26.12 16.15 -21.19
CA GLU A 477 26.32 15.55 -22.51
C GLU A 477 25.83 16.51 -23.61
N VAL A 478 26.65 16.66 -24.66
CA VAL A 478 26.33 17.51 -25.82
C VAL A 478 25.78 16.63 -26.92
N VAL A 479 24.62 16.99 -27.46
CA VAL A 479 23.97 16.21 -28.50
C VAL A 479 24.77 16.36 -29.79
N GLY A 480 25.25 15.24 -30.34
CA GLY A 480 26.03 15.20 -31.58
C GLY A 480 27.55 15.32 -31.41
N SER A 481 28.09 15.30 -30.18
CA SER A 481 29.56 15.29 -29.95
C SER A 481 30.18 13.89 -29.92
N SER A 482 29.39 12.83 -30.07
CA SER A 482 29.85 11.45 -30.13
C SER A 482 29.93 10.96 -31.59
N GLU A 483 31.10 11.13 -32.21
CA GLU A 483 31.57 10.33 -33.34
C GLU A 483 32.57 9.25 -32.88
#